data_AF-A0A0N4WW62-F1
#
_entry.id   AF-A0A0N4WW62-F1
#
_cell.length_a   1.000
_cell.length_b   1.000
_cell.length_c   1.000
_cell.angle_alpha   90.00
_cell.angle_beta   90.00
_cell.angle_gamma   90.00
#
_symmetry.space_group_name_H-M   'P 1'
#
loop_
_entity.id
_entity.type
_entity.pdbx_description
1 polymer ?
#
loop_
_entity_poly.entity_id
_entity_poly.type
_entity_poly.pdbx_seq_one_letter_code
_entity_poly.pdbx_strand_id
1 'polypeptide(L)'
;MRAAAGPPAAGAPPQEVPIEQDESCYNQNPCCATWADRGGCTQDPARMKLICAASCGACTPQTPISDDCTDRHPLCSDFASAGRCTSSVNFMAENCRRTCNLCGTPRSAGCATRRLF
;
A
#
# COMPACT_ATOMS: atom_id res chain seq x y z
N MET A 1 19.84 62.82 0.16
CA MET A 1 19.38 62.68 -1.24
C MET A 1 19.39 61.19 -1.59
N ARG A 2 18.51 60.80 -2.51
CA ARG A 2 17.93 59.45 -2.74
C ARG A 2 18.91 58.27 -2.83
N ALA A 3 18.41 57.12 -2.38
CA ALA A 3 18.95 55.78 -2.59
C ALA A 3 18.82 55.31 -4.06
N ALA A 4 19.64 54.35 -4.45
CA ALA A 4 19.29 53.35 -5.46
C ALA A 4 19.74 51.97 -4.98
N ALA A 5 18.79 51.26 -4.36
CA ALA A 5 18.85 49.81 -4.20
C ALA A 5 18.63 49.16 -5.57
N GLY A 6 19.47 48.18 -5.91
CA GLY A 6 19.23 47.33 -7.07
C GLY A 6 17.94 46.51 -6.89
N PRO A 7 17.26 46.15 -7.99
CA PRO A 7 16.02 45.39 -7.91
C PRO A 7 16.27 43.99 -7.29
N PRO A 8 15.33 43.47 -6.48
CA PRO A 8 15.39 42.09 -6.04
C PRO A 8 15.21 41.16 -7.24
N ALA A 9 16.06 40.13 -7.33
CA ALA A 9 15.90 39.06 -8.31
C ALA A 9 14.50 38.45 -8.14
N ALA A 10 13.73 38.50 -9.23
CA ALA A 10 12.41 37.92 -9.35
C ALA A 10 12.44 36.42 -9.03
N GLY A 11 11.37 35.97 -8.35
CA GLY A 11 11.25 34.66 -7.74
C GLY A 11 11.55 33.48 -8.67
N ALA A 12 12.25 32.50 -8.10
CA ALA A 12 12.27 31.15 -8.64
C ALA A 12 10.83 30.59 -8.66
N PRO A 13 10.44 29.85 -9.71
CA PRO A 13 9.18 29.12 -9.70
C PRO A 13 9.16 28.13 -8.53
N PRO A 14 8.00 27.90 -7.89
CA PRO A 14 7.86 26.78 -6.98
C PRO A 14 8.29 25.52 -7.73
N GLN A 15 9.28 24.82 -7.19
CA GLN A 15 9.70 23.53 -7.70
C GLN A 15 8.43 22.66 -7.70
N GLU A 16 8.01 22.19 -8.87
CA GLU A 16 6.92 21.23 -9.01
C GLU A 16 7.37 19.98 -8.25
N VAL A 17 6.93 19.84 -7.00
CA VAL A 17 7.19 18.63 -6.22
C VAL A 17 6.47 17.53 -7.02
N PRO A 18 7.17 16.52 -7.54
CA PRO A 18 6.51 15.39 -8.19
C PRO A 18 5.47 14.88 -7.22
N ILE A 19 4.23 14.74 -7.68
CA ILE A 19 3.11 14.24 -6.88
C ILE A 19 3.62 12.96 -6.24
N GLU A 20 3.89 13.03 -4.92
CA GLU A 20 4.51 11.95 -4.17
C GLU A 20 3.56 10.79 -4.30
N GLN A 21 3.96 9.77 -5.08
CA GLN A 21 3.15 8.59 -5.20
C GLN A 21 2.98 8.07 -3.79
N ASP A 22 1.73 7.95 -3.35
CA ASP A 22 1.40 7.60 -1.99
C ASP A 22 2.03 6.24 -1.67
N GLU A 23 3.21 6.28 -1.03
CA GLU A 23 3.99 5.13 -0.58
C GLU A 23 3.16 4.24 0.36
N SER A 24 1.95 4.67 0.75
CA SER A 24 1.02 3.96 1.62
C SER A 24 -0.04 3.12 0.88
N CYS A 25 -0.01 3.00 -0.46
CA CYS A 25 -1.00 2.22 -1.20
C CYS A 25 -0.84 0.71 -1.02
N TYR A 26 -1.34 0.19 0.10
CA TYR A 26 -1.31 -1.21 0.46
C TYR A 26 -2.71 -1.75 0.78
N ASN A 27 -2.87 -3.04 0.56
CA ASN A 27 -3.91 -3.80 1.21
C ASN A 27 -3.46 -4.16 2.63
N GLN A 28 -4.41 -4.26 3.56
CA GLN A 28 -4.17 -4.62 4.96
C GLN A 28 -4.45 -6.10 5.23
N ASN A 29 -4.97 -6.84 4.25
CA ASN A 29 -5.38 -8.23 4.41
C ASN A 29 -5.13 -9.06 3.14
N PRO A 30 -4.62 -10.31 3.25
CA PRO A 30 -4.40 -11.20 2.12
C PRO A 30 -5.66 -11.51 1.30
N CYS A 31 -6.84 -11.32 1.89
CA CYS A 31 -8.12 -11.56 1.23
C CYS A 31 -8.67 -10.38 0.46
N CYS A 32 -7.98 -9.23 0.41
CA CYS A 32 -8.46 -8.03 -0.26
C CYS A 32 -8.80 -8.25 -1.74
N ALA A 33 -7.97 -8.99 -2.49
CA ALA A 33 -8.28 -9.36 -3.86
C ALA A 33 -9.58 -10.18 -3.95
N THR A 34 -9.70 -11.24 -3.15
CA THR A 34 -10.90 -12.10 -3.13
C THR A 34 -12.16 -11.33 -2.73
N TRP A 35 -12.06 -10.42 -1.76
CA TRP A 35 -13.19 -9.62 -1.31
C TRP A 35 -13.60 -8.56 -2.34
N ALA A 36 -12.64 -7.94 -3.03
CA ALA A 36 -12.90 -7.02 -4.13
C ALA A 36 -13.62 -7.74 -5.28
N ASP A 37 -13.12 -8.91 -5.70
CA ASP A 37 -13.71 -9.74 -6.75
C ASP A 37 -15.15 -10.17 -6.43
N ARG A 38 -15.48 -10.33 -5.15
CA ARG A 38 -16.82 -10.66 -4.66
C ARG A 38 -17.74 -9.44 -4.47
N GLY A 39 -17.33 -8.27 -4.96
CA GLY A 39 -18.13 -7.04 -4.92
C GLY A 39 -18.05 -6.30 -3.58
N GLY A 40 -17.06 -6.61 -2.73
CA GLY A 40 -16.88 -5.92 -1.44
C GLY A 40 -16.75 -4.40 -1.61
N CYS A 41 -16.00 -3.96 -2.62
CA CYS A 41 -15.79 -2.52 -2.89
C CYS A 41 -17.09 -1.75 -3.18
N THR A 42 -18.16 -2.44 -3.58
CA THR A 42 -19.49 -1.84 -3.82
C THR A 42 -20.43 -2.04 -2.64
N GLN A 43 -20.35 -3.19 -1.94
CA GLN A 43 -21.22 -3.52 -0.81
C GLN A 43 -20.89 -2.69 0.45
N ASP A 44 -19.59 -2.50 0.74
CA ASP A 44 -19.12 -1.67 1.86
C ASP A 44 -17.89 -0.85 1.41
N PRO A 45 -18.11 0.19 0.59
CA PRO A 45 -17.03 0.97 -0.01
C PRO A 45 -16.18 1.68 1.05
N ALA A 46 -16.78 2.14 2.15
CA ALA A 46 -16.06 2.87 3.19
C ALA A 46 -15.02 1.96 3.86
N ARG A 47 -15.44 0.76 4.29
CA ARG A 47 -14.52 -0.21 4.89
C ARG A 47 -13.51 -0.74 3.90
N MET A 48 -13.96 -1.09 2.69
CA MET A 48 -13.09 -1.72 1.71
C MET A 48 -12.01 -0.76 1.20
N LYS A 49 -12.30 0.54 1.06
CA LYS A 49 -11.27 1.53 0.74
C LYS A 49 -10.27 1.74 1.90
N LEU A 50 -10.69 1.54 3.15
CA LEU A 50 -9.80 1.62 4.31
C LEU A 50 -8.87 0.41 4.43
N ILE A 51 -9.38 -0.80 4.19
CA ILE A 51 -8.64 -2.06 4.41
C ILE A 51 -7.99 -2.57 3.12
N CYS A 52 -8.61 -2.34 1.97
CA CYS A 52 -8.26 -2.92 0.68
C CYS A 52 -8.13 -1.83 -0.39
N ALA A 53 -7.47 -0.72 -0.02
CA ALA A 53 -7.35 0.47 -0.84
C ALA A 53 -6.87 0.15 -2.26
N ALA A 54 -5.80 -0.64 -2.39
CA ALA A 54 -5.25 -1.05 -3.67
C ALA A 54 -6.21 -1.95 -4.47
N SER A 55 -6.76 -3.01 -3.84
CA SER A 55 -7.71 -3.91 -4.53
C SER A 55 -9.02 -3.24 -4.94
N CYS A 56 -9.44 -2.17 -4.26
CA CYS A 56 -10.60 -1.38 -4.64
C CYS A 56 -10.30 -0.18 -5.53
N GLY A 57 -9.05 -0.02 -6.01
CA GLY A 57 -8.66 1.09 -6.86
C GLY A 57 -8.78 2.46 -6.19
N ALA A 58 -8.71 2.52 -4.86
CA ALA A 58 -8.73 3.76 -4.10
C ALA A 58 -7.38 4.49 -4.14
N CYS A 59 -6.32 3.78 -4.51
CA CYS A 59 -4.97 4.27 -4.69
C CYS A 59 -4.24 3.42 -5.75
N THR A 60 -3.05 3.86 -6.17
CA THR A 60 -2.20 3.11 -7.14
C THR A 60 -0.99 2.52 -6.41
N PRO A 61 -0.84 1.18 -6.36
CA PRO A 61 0.28 0.53 -5.68
C PRO A 61 1.57 0.63 -6.50
N GLN A 62 2.72 0.73 -5.82
CA GLN A 62 4.05 0.75 -6.47
C GLN A 62 4.43 -0.60 -7.11
N THR A 63 3.82 -1.69 -6.65
CA THR A 63 4.08 -3.05 -7.12
C THR A 63 2.79 -3.75 -7.57
N PRO A 64 2.87 -4.70 -8.53
CA PRO A 64 1.68 -5.44 -8.95
C PRO A 64 1.02 -6.21 -7.81
N ILE A 65 -0.27 -5.95 -7.58
CA ILE A 65 -1.06 -6.65 -6.55
C ILE A 65 -1.50 -8.06 -6.98
N SER A 66 -1.28 -8.44 -8.25
CA SER A 66 -1.56 -9.76 -8.80
C SER A 66 -0.44 -10.78 -8.58
N ASP A 67 0.81 -10.34 -8.41
CA ASP A 67 1.92 -11.25 -8.13
C ASP A 67 1.69 -11.88 -6.76
N ASP A 68 1.69 -13.22 -6.67
CA ASP A 68 1.41 -13.93 -5.44
C ASP A 68 2.62 -13.92 -4.48
N CYS A 69 3.87 -13.92 -4.94
CA CYS A 69 5.04 -14.11 -4.07
C CYS A 69 6.06 -12.97 -4.21
N THR A 70 5.67 -11.78 -3.75
CA THR A 70 6.54 -10.60 -3.67
C THR A 70 6.45 -9.92 -2.32
N ASP A 71 7.53 -9.24 -1.98
CA ASP A 71 7.51 -8.19 -0.97
C ASP A 71 7.13 -6.89 -1.67
N ARG A 72 6.10 -6.24 -1.15
CA ARG A 72 5.50 -5.02 -1.67
C ARG A 72 5.84 -3.81 -0.82
N HIS A 73 6.10 -4.04 0.47
CA HIS A 73 6.49 -2.98 1.39
C HIS A 73 8.02 -2.87 1.42
N PRO A 74 8.61 -1.67 1.28
CA PRO A 74 10.08 -1.50 1.25
C PRO A 74 10.76 -1.95 2.55
N LEU A 75 10.07 -1.84 3.69
CA LEU A 75 10.59 -2.20 5.02
C LEU A 75 10.33 -3.67 5.43
N CYS A 76 10.04 -4.59 4.50
CA CYS A 76 9.74 -5.97 4.88
C CYS A 76 10.86 -6.65 5.68
N SER A 77 12.13 -6.40 5.33
CA SER A 77 13.28 -6.92 6.07
C SER A 77 13.32 -6.43 7.53
N ASP A 78 13.09 -5.13 7.74
CA ASP A 78 13.07 -4.52 9.08
C ASP A 78 11.88 -5.03 9.89
N PHE A 79 10.72 -5.14 9.24
CA PHE A 79 9.51 -5.69 9.86
C PHE A 79 9.69 -7.15 10.28
N ALA A 80 10.30 -7.98 9.43
CA ALA A 80 10.59 -9.35 9.75
C ALA A 80 11.60 -9.47 10.92
N SER A 81 12.65 -8.64 10.90
CA SER A 81 13.62 -8.56 12.01
C SER A 81 12.98 -8.12 13.32
N ALA A 82 11.93 -7.28 13.26
CA ALA A 82 11.10 -6.90 14.40
C ALA A 82 10.01 -7.94 14.77
N GLY A 83 10.03 -9.14 14.17
CA GLY A 83 9.09 -10.22 14.48
C GLY A 83 7.68 -10.05 13.90
N ARG A 84 7.49 -9.17 12.92
CA ARG A 84 6.15 -8.89 12.37
C ARG A 84 5.56 -10.03 11.56
N CYS A 85 6.38 -10.96 11.04
CA CYS A 85 5.89 -12.14 10.34
C CYS A 85 4.90 -12.97 11.20
N THR A 86 5.04 -12.91 12.53
CA THR A 86 4.14 -13.60 13.47
C THR A 86 3.21 -12.65 14.22
N SER A 87 3.63 -11.41 14.51
CA SER A 87 2.82 -10.46 15.27
C SER A 87 1.88 -9.59 14.42
N SER A 88 2.12 -9.49 13.11
CA SER A 88 1.33 -8.70 12.14
C SER A 88 0.97 -9.54 10.92
N VAL A 89 0.48 -10.77 11.16
CA VAL A 89 0.32 -11.82 10.13
C VAL A 89 -0.43 -11.37 8.89
N ASN A 90 -1.55 -10.65 9.02
CA ASN A 90 -2.34 -10.22 7.86
C ASN A 90 -1.55 -9.25 6.97
N PHE A 91 -0.93 -8.23 7.56
CA PHE A 91 -0.16 -7.26 6.79
C PHE A 91 1.05 -7.92 6.13
N MET A 92 1.76 -8.78 6.86
CA MET A 92 2.95 -9.45 6.32
C MET A 92 2.59 -10.51 5.27
N ALA A 93 1.47 -11.21 5.43
CA ALA A 93 0.97 -12.14 4.43
C ALA A 93 0.43 -11.46 3.16
N GLU A 94 0.07 -10.17 3.23
CA GLU A 94 -0.30 -9.38 2.06
C GLU A 94 0.93 -8.73 1.40
N ASN A 95 1.82 -8.14 2.19
CA ASN A 95 2.84 -7.21 1.70
C ASN A 95 4.29 -7.69 1.85
N CYS A 96 4.57 -8.76 2.59
CA CYS A 96 5.94 -9.20 2.91
C CYS A 96 6.11 -10.72 2.79
N ARG A 97 5.50 -11.32 1.77
CA ARG A 97 5.37 -12.77 1.66
C ARG A 97 6.70 -13.47 1.43
N ARG A 98 7.58 -12.89 0.63
CA ARG A 98 8.88 -13.48 0.33
C ARG A 98 9.77 -13.42 1.57
N THR A 99 9.88 -12.25 2.20
CA THR A 99 10.64 -12.11 3.44
C THR A 99 10.13 -13.02 4.56
N CYS A 100 8.81 -13.21 4.69
CA CYS A 100 8.23 -14.09 5.70
C CYS A 100 8.12 -15.56 5.30
N ASN A 101 8.68 -15.97 4.15
CA ASN A 101 8.63 -17.36 3.65
C ASN A 101 7.21 -17.93 3.49
N LEU A 102 6.25 -17.09 3.10
CA LEU A 102 4.82 -17.45 2.98
C LEU A 102 4.41 -17.87 1.56
N CYS A 103 5.36 -18.07 0.65
CA CYS A 103 5.07 -18.38 -0.75
C CYS A 103 4.74 -19.85 -1.02
N GLY A 104 4.79 -20.72 0.01
CA GLY A 104 4.42 -22.14 -0.12
C GLY A 104 2.92 -22.39 -0.28
N THR A 105 2.08 -21.38 -0.10
CA THR A 105 0.63 -21.43 -0.30
C THR A 105 0.16 -20.20 -1.08
N PRO A 106 -1.01 -20.22 -1.75
CA PRO A 106 -1.56 -19.02 -2.38
C PRO A 106 -1.90 -17.92 -1.37
N ARG A 107 -1.83 -16.63 -1.75
CA ARG A 107 -2.24 -15.52 -0.86
C ARG A 107 -3.68 -15.67 -0.41
N SER A 108 -4.52 -16.12 -1.34
CA SER A 108 -5.95 -16.35 -1.15
C SER A 108 -6.28 -17.58 -0.32
N ALA A 109 -5.28 -18.32 0.18
CA ALA A 109 -5.50 -19.50 1.00
C ALA A 109 -6.35 -19.15 2.24
N GLY A 110 -7.54 -19.76 2.33
CA GLY A 110 -8.48 -19.53 3.43
C GLY A 110 -9.36 -18.27 3.29
N CYS A 111 -9.30 -17.55 2.17
CA CYS A 111 -10.17 -16.39 1.94
C CYS A 111 -11.61 -16.75 1.55
N ALA A 112 -11.88 -18.02 1.24
CA ALA A 112 -13.22 -18.49 0.92
C ALA A 112 -14.17 -18.47 2.13
N THR A 113 -13.65 -18.79 3.32
CA THR A 113 -14.41 -18.87 4.58
C THR A 113 -14.26 -17.63 5.44
N ARG A 114 -13.23 -16.80 5.21
CA ARG A 114 -13.12 -15.46 5.78
C ARG A 114 -14.12 -14.54 5.10
N ARG A 115 -15.32 -14.50 5.67
CA ARG A 115 -16.29 -13.45 5.33
C ARG A 115 -15.68 -12.09 5.66
N LEU A 116 -16.19 -11.06 4.99
CA LEU A 116 -15.82 -9.68 5.30
C LEU A 116 -16.09 -9.32 6.77
N PHE A 117 -16.97 -10.09 7.42
CA PHE A 117 -17.17 -10.31 8.85
C PHE A 117 -17.93 -11.63 9.04
#